data_AF-A0A9E3BJX1-F1
#
_entry.id   AF-A0A9E3BJX1-F1
#
_cell.length_a   1.000
_cell.length_b   1.000
_cell.length_c   1.000
_cell.angle_alpha   90.00
_cell.angle_beta   90.00
_cell.angle_gamma   90.00
#
_symmetry.space_group_name_H-M   'P 1'
#
loop_
_entity.id
_entity.type
_entity.pdbx_description
1 polymer ?
#
loop_
_entity_poly.entity_id
_entity_poly.type
_entity_poly.pdbx_seq_one_letter_code
_entity_poly.pdbx_strand_id
1 'polypeptide(L)'
;ILTGVEIHPGAVLGAGLFIDHATGVVIGETAEVGDDVTIYHGVTLGGTGTDTGKRHPTIGDRVIIGAGAKVLGAIKIGDDSRIGANAVVVKEVPSSSVVVGVPGQIVSSQRPGVAEDDSMMPDLVGVSLQSLLSRVAKLEAQADTPQTGRVIRPPEAGVWHGEDFSI
;
A
#
# COMPACT_ATOMS: atom_id res chain seq x y z
N ILE A 1 3.77 0.04 28.28
CA ILE A 1 4.35 0.75 27.11
C ILE A 1 3.83 2.18 27.15
N LEU A 2 4.69 3.20 27.03
CA LEU A 2 4.31 4.61 27.24
C LEU A 2 3.85 5.32 25.95
N THR A 3 4.55 5.12 24.84
CA THR A 3 4.28 5.83 23.57
C THR A 3 3.64 4.96 22.47
N GLY A 4 3.78 3.64 22.55
CA GLY A 4 3.35 2.72 21.49
C GLY A 4 4.21 2.78 20.23
N VAL A 5 5.37 3.44 20.29
CA VAL A 5 6.36 3.57 19.21
C VAL A 5 7.54 2.66 19.53
N GLU A 6 7.92 1.80 18.59
CA GLU A 6 9.06 0.89 18.72
C GLU A 6 10.11 1.21 17.65
N ILE A 7 11.21 1.83 18.07
CA ILE A 7 12.35 2.13 17.19
C ILE A 7 13.56 1.43 17.78
N HIS A 8 14.14 0.52 17.03
CA HIS A 8 15.37 -0.15 17.45
C HIS A 8 16.53 0.86 17.48
N PRO A 9 17.42 0.83 18.51
CA PRO A 9 18.53 1.80 18.62
C PRO A 9 19.57 1.73 17.49
N GLY A 10 19.54 0.65 16.70
CA GLY A 10 20.40 0.48 15.51
C GLY A 10 19.87 1.15 14.24
N ALA A 11 18.60 1.58 14.23
CA ALA A 11 18.01 2.22 13.06
C ALA A 11 18.71 3.57 12.79
N VAL A 12 18.91 3.87 11.51
CA VAL A 12 19.49 5.15 11.07
C VAL A 12 18.35 6.04 10.60
N LEU A 13 18.23 7.22 11.20
CA LEU A 13 17.16 8.17 10.92
C LEU A 13 17.76 9.49 10.44
N GLY A 14 17.32 9.95 9.27
CA GLY A 14 17.66 11.24 8.70
C GLY A 14 17.06 12.42 9.46
N ALA A 15 17.47 13.62 9.06
CA ALA A 15 16.93 14.86 9.59
C ALA A 15 15.49 15.10 9.08
N GLY A 16 14.68 15.83 9.83
CA GLY A 16 13.32 16.18 9.39
C GLY A 16 12.32 15.00 9.41
N LEU A 17 12.66 13.86 10.03
CA LEU A 17 11.72 12.76 10.23
C LEU A 17 10.49 13.25 11.03
N PHE A 18 9.33 13.18 10.40
CA PHE A 18 8.04 13.52 11.00
C PHE A 18 7.21 12.26 11.21
N ILE A 19 6.91 11.92 12.47
CA ILE A 19 6.05 10.79 12.84
C ILE A 19 4.72 11.33 13.35
N ASP A 20 3.66 11.17 12.56
CA ASP A 20 2.32 11.63 12.91
C ASP A 20 1.46 10.49 13.48
N HIS A 21 0.73 10.80 14.55
CA HIS A 21 -0.11 9.88 15.32
C HIS A 21 0.57 8.62 15.91
N ALA A 22 1.83 8.35 15.56
CA ALA A 22 2.90 7.49 16.11
C ALA A 22 2.59 6.08 16.67
N THR A 23 1.43 5.86 17.28
CA THR A 23 0.99 4.60 17.86
C THR A 23 1.10 3.46 16.86
N GLY A 24 1.78 2.38 17.22
CA GLY A 24 1.98 1.21 16.38
C GLY A 24 3.05 1.36 15.29
N VAL A 25 3.84 2.45 15.31
CA VAL A 25 5.03 2.56 14.46
C VAL A 25 6.11 1.61 14.95
N VAL A 26 6.65 0.80 14.04
CA VAL A 26 7.74 -0.15 14.28
C VAL A 26 8.85 0.07 13.27
N ILE A 27 10.06 0.40 13.74
CA ILE A 27 11.26 0.60 12.91
C ILE A 27 12.35 -0.36 13.39
N GLY A 28 12.69 -1.33 12.55
CA GLY A 28 13.62 -2.40 12.91
C GLY A 28 15.10 -2.02 12.86
N GLU A 29 15.95 -2.91 13.39
CA GLU A 29 17.37 -2.66 13.65
C GLU A 29 18.18 -2.10 12.49
N THR A 30 17.99 -2.63 11.29
CA THR A 30 18.80 -2.27 10.12
C THR A 30 18.03 -1.39 9.15
N ALA A 31 16.97 -0.74 9.63
CA ALA A 31 16.23 0.22 8.83
C ALA A 31 17.06 1.49 8.68
N GLU A 32 17.07 2.04 7.46
CA GLU A 32 17.64 3.34 7.15
C GLU A 32 16.51 4.22 6.63
N VAL A 33 16.34 5.39 7.22
CA VAL A 33 15.34 6.38 6.83
C VAL A 33 16.07 7.64 6.41
N GLY A 34 15.82 8.10 5.19
CA GLY A 34 16.38 9.34 4.64
C GLY A 34 15.84 10.61 5.29
N ASP A 35 16.15 11.75 4.67
CA ASP A 35 15.77 13.07 5.18
C ASP A 35 14.32 13.42 4.78
N ASP A 36 13.66 14.23 5.61
CA ASP A 36 12.30 14.76 5.38
C ASP A 36 11.22 13.69 5.14
N VAL A 37 11.38 12.52 5.74
CA VAL A 37 10.41 11.41 5.65
C VAL A 37 9.23 11.65 6.58
N THR A 38 8.01 11.38 6.10
CA THR A 38 6.78 11.37 6.91
C THR A 38 6.27 9.96 7.13
N ILE A 39 6.04 9.57 8.39
CA ILE A 39 5.52 8.26 8.79
C ILE A 39 4.25 8.45 9.61
N TYR A 40 3.14 7.87 9.16
CA TYR A 40 1.90 7.84 9.95
C TYR A 40 1.85 6.65 10.92
N HIS A 41 0.89 6.67 11.83
CA HIS A 41 0.64 5.59 12.80
C HIS A 41 0.52 4.20 12.17
N GLY A 42 0.83 3.16 12.93
CA GLY A 42 0.68 1.76 12.51
C GLY A 42 1.64 1.29 11.41
N VAL A 43 2.59 2.13 10.99
CA VAL A 43 3.59 1.77 9.96
C VAL A 43 4.61 0.78 10.52
N THR A 44 5.03 -0.19 9.69
CA THR A 44 6.12 -1.11 10.03
C THR A 44 7.20 -1.09 8.96
N LEU A 45 8.43 -0.78 9.37
CA LEU A 45 9.66 -0.99 8.61
C LEU A 45 10.33 -2.27 9.15
N GLY A 46 9.90 -3.41 8.62
CA GLY A 46 10.13 -4.74 9.20
C GLY A 46 11.00 -5.64 8.34
N GLY A 47 11.45 -6.76 8.92
CA GLY A 47 12.10 -7.84 8.17
C GLY A 47 11.13 -8.91 7.69
N THR A 48 11.56 -9.74 6.74
CA THR A 48 10.75 -10.84 6.16
C THR A 48 11.19 -12.24 6.61
N GLY A 49 12.22 -12.36 7.47
CA GLY A 49 12.79 -13.65 7.86
C GLY A 49 13.80 -13.56 9.01
N THR A 50 14.53 -14.66 9.24
CA THR A 50 15.54 -14.80 10.31
C THR A 50 16.96 -14.47 9.86
N ASP A 51 17.11 -13.88 8.67
CA ASP A 51 18.41 -13.54 8.12
C ASP A 51 19.17 -12.58 9.03
N THR A 52 20.49 -12.75 9.10
CA THR A 52 21.38 -11.88 9.86
C THR A 52 21.92 -10.77 8.96
N GLY A 53 22.14 -9.58 9.52
CA GLY A 53 22.59 -8.41 8.76
C GLY A 53 21.45 -7.50 8.26
N LYS A 54 21.63 -6.91 7.06
CA LYS A 54 20.66 -6.00 6.44
C LYS A 54 19.40 -6.78 6.06
N ARG A 55 18.29 -6.47 6.74
CA ARG A 55 17.01 -7.19 6.62
C ARG A 55 15.78 -6.30 6.73
N HIS A 56 15.98 -5.01 7.02
CA HIS A 56 14.92 -4.01 7.07
C HIS A 56 15.08 -3.03 5.90
N PRO A 57 14.04 -2.23 5.59
CA PRO A 57 14.04 -1.37 4.42
C PRO A 57 15.07 -0.23 4.49
N THR A 58 15.44 0.28 3.32
CA THR A 58 16.06 1.60 3.17
C THR A 58 15.04 2.53 2.51
N ILE A 59 14.66 3.58 3.21
CA ILE A 59 13.70 4.59 2.77
C ILE A 59 14.49 5.81 2.29
N GLY A 60 14.26 6.24 1.05
CA GLY A 60 14.85 7.44 0.47
C GLY A 60 14.28 8.73 1.05
N ASP A 61 14.73 9.86 0.52
CA ASP A 61 14.38 11.19 1.03
C ASP A 61 12.96 11.60 0.61
N ARG A 62 12.30 12.42 1.44
CA ARG A 62 10.96 12.99 1.16
C ARG A 62 9.87 11.95 0.89
N VAL A 63 10.07 10.73 1.38
CA VAL A 63 9.08 9.65 1.26
C VAL A 63 7.94 9.88 2.25
N ILE A 64 6.71 9.62 1.81
CA ILE A 64 5.52 9.61 2.68
C ILE A 64 5.03 8.18 2.82
N ILE A 65 4.89 7.71 4.05
CA ILE A 65 4.40 6.36 4.37
C ILE A 65 3.06 6.47 5.11
N GLY A 66 1.99 6.16 4.39
CA GLY A 66 0.61 6.22 4.86
C GLY A 66 0.31 5.29 6.03
N ALA A 67 -0.75 5.63 6.76
CA ALA A 67 -1.15 4.94 7.98
C ALA A 67 -1.29 3.41 7.78
N GLY A 68 -0.74 2.64 8.72
CA GLY A 68 -0.86 1.19 8.71
C GLY A 68 -0.03 0.45 7.65
N ALA A 69 0.73 1.13 6.79
CA ALA A 69 1.53 0.48 5.75
C ALA A 69 2.62 -0.43 6.33
N LYS A 70 2.98 -1.48 5.58
CA LYS A 70 4.03 -2.46 5.94
C LYS A 70 5.06 -2.48 4.83
N VAL A 71 6.28 -2.03 5.11
CA VAL A 71 7.43 -2.12 4.20
C VAL A 71 8.36 -3.17 4.76
N LEU A 72 8.49 -4.29 4.04
CA LEU A 72 9.08 -5.51 4.59
C LEU A 72 10.27 -6.00 3.76
N GLY A 73 11.38 -6.27 4.45
CA GLY A 73 12.60 -6.84 3.88
C GLY A 73 13.67 -5.80 3.59
N ALA A 74 14.85 -6.27 3.18
CA ALA A 74 15.94 -5.42 2.72
C ALA A 74 15.67 -4.86 1.32
N ILE A 75 14.64 -4.03 1.20
CA ILE A 75 14.21 -3.38 -0.04
C ILE A 75 14.45 -1.88 0.03
N LYS A 76 14.71 -1.25 -1.12
CA LYS A 76 14.81 0.20 -1.24
C LYS A 76 13.48 0.83 -1.69
N ILE A 77 13.08 1.90 -1.01
CA ILE A 77 12.06 2.83 -1.47
C ILE A 77 12.78 4.09 -1.96
N GLY A 78 12.61 4.45 -3.22
CA GLY A 78 13.26 5.62 -3.81
C GLY A 78 12.65 6.94 -3.32
N ASP A 79 13.43 8.00 -3.45
CA ASP A 79 13.08 9.36 -3.02
C ASP A 79 11.76 9.85 -3.62
N ASP A 80 11.08 10.77 -2.94
CA ASP A 80 9.83 11.39 -3.40
C ASP A 80 8.69 10.38 -3.66
N SER A 81 8.80 9.16 -3.13
CA SER A 81 7.76 8.13 -3.27
C SER A 81 6.68 8.24 -2.19
N ARG A 82 5.49 7.76 -2.50
CA ARG A 82 4.35 7.69 -1.58
C ARG A 82 3.88 6.25 -1.43
N ILE A 83 3.84 5.76 -0.20
CA ILE A 83 3.27 4.45 0.13
C ILE A 83 1.87 4.71 0.70
N GLY A 84 0.85 4.20 0.03
CA GLY A 84 -0.54 4.36 0.45
C GLY A 84 -0.84 3.65 1.77
N ALA A 85 -1.90 4.11 2.44
CA ALA A 85 -2.35 3.53 3.70
C ALA A 85 -2.62 2.01 3.55
N ASN A 86 -2.23 1.24 4.56
CA ASN A 86 -2.34 -0.22 4.64
C ASN A 86 -1.69 -1.00 3.48
N ALA A 87 -0.87 -0.37 2.63
CA ALA A 87 -0.15 -1.09 1.59
C ALA A 87 0.89 -2.05 2.19
N VAL A 88 1.13 -3.19 1.53
CA VAL A 88 2.16 -4.17 1.93
C VAL A 88 3.24 -4.25 0.85
N VAL A 89 4.34 -3.55 1.06
CA VAL A 89 5.43 -3.40 0.09
C VAL A 89 6.54 -4.41 0.41
N VAL A 90 6.78 -5.31 -0.55
CA VAL A 90 7.75 -6.42 -0.44
C VAL A 90 8.75 -6.44 -1.60
N LYS A 91 8.78 -5.38 -2.40
CA LYS A 91 9.67 -5.20 -3.56
C LYS A 91 10.18 -3.78 -3.59
N GLU A 92 11.34 -3.58 -4.22
CA GLU A 92 11.90 -2.24 -4.41
C GLU A 92 10.95 -1.32 -5.18
N VAL A 93 10.98 -0.04 -4.83
CA VAL A 93 10.14 1.02 -5.39
C VAL A 93 11.06 2.10 -5.96
N PRO A 94 11.00 2.41 -7.27
CA PRO A 94 11.74 3.52 -7.86
C PRO A 94 11.31 4.86 -7.28
N SER A 95 12.19 5.88 -7.35
CA SER A 95 11.85 7.24 -6.93
C SER A 95 10.63 7.81 -7.67
N SER A 96 9.93 8.75 -7.02
CA SER A 96 8.72 9.41 -7.55
C SER A 96 7.60 8.42 -7.92
N SER A 97 7.44 7.35 -7.14
CA SER A 97 6.39 6.34 -7.34
C SER A 97 5.29 6.44 -6.30
N VAL A 98 4.06 6.09 -6.68
CA VAL A 98 2.96 5.85 -5.73
C VAL A 98 2.67 4.35 -5.66
N VAL A 99 2.66 3.78 -4.46
CA VAL A 99 2.45 2.34 -4.22
C VAL A 99 1.22 2.12 -3.35
N VAL A 100 0.29 1.28 -3.78
CA VAL A 100 -0.94 0.97 -3.03
C VAL A 100 -1.27 -0.52 -3.06
N GLY A 101 -2.11 -0.97 -2.14
CA GLY A 101 -2.69 -2.31 -2.12
C GLY A 101 -1.84 -3.38 -1.44
N VAL A 102 -2.37 -4.61 -1.43
CA VAL A 102 -1.78 -5.80 -0.80
C VAL A 102 -1.82 -6.96 -1.80
N PRO A 103 -0.68 -7.41 -2.35
CA PRO A 103 0.65 -6.79 -2.22
C PRO A 103 0.71 -5.43 -2.93
N GLY A 104 1.60 -4.56 -2.46
CA GLY A 104 1.78 -3.21 -2.98
C GLY A 104 2.15 -3.22 -4.46
N GLN A 105 1.46 -2.41 -5.25
CA GLN A 105 1.71 -2.21 -6.67
C GLN A 105 1.92 -0.72 -6.97
N ILE A 106 2.84 -0.43 -7.88
CA ILE A 106 3.09 0.93 -8.37
C ILE A 106 1.93 1.33 -9.28
N VAL A 107 1.21 2.41 -8.94
CA VAL A 107 0.04 2.91 -9.69
C VAL A 107 0.31 4.16 -10.49
N SER A 108 1.36 4.90 -10.14
CA SER A 108 1.79 6.11 -10.82
C SER A 108 3.29 6.25 -10.69
N SER A 109 3.97 6.50 -11.81
CA SER A 109 5.35 6.97 -11.87
C SER A 109 5.34 8.31 -12.61
N GLN A 110 5.12 9.41 -11.89
CA GLN A 110 5.01 10.76 -12.48
C GLN A 110 5.89 11.76 -11.75
N ARG A 111 6.40 12.72 -12.53
CA ARG A 111 7.47 13.68 -12.20
C ARG A 111 7.16 14.54 -10.96
N PRO A 112 8.19 14.94 -10.19
CA PRO A 112 8.02 15.71 -8.95
C PRO A 112 7.33 17.06 -9.20
N GLY A 113 6.32 17.41 -8.38
CA GLY A 113 5.78 18.78 -8.33
C GLY A 113 4.30 18.97 -8.00
N VAL A 114 3.47 17.91 -7.91
CA VAL A 114 2.04 18.06 -7.63
C VAL A 114 1.69 17.32 -6.32
N ALA A 115 1.18 18.07 -5.34
CA ALA A 115 0.50 17.51 -4.19
C ALA A 115 -0.85 16.99 -4.68
N GLU A 116 -0.95 15.68 -4.88
CA GLU A 116 -2.23 15.03 -5.17
C GLU A 116 -2.92 14.68 -3.85
N ASP A 117 -4.22 14.96 -3.81
CA ASP A 117 -5.14 14.59 -2.74
C ASP A 117 -5.19 13.05 -2.61
N ASP A 118 -4.97 12.53 -1.41
CA ASP A 118 -5.01 11.08 -1.08
C ASP A 118 -6.34 10.43 -1.54
N SER A 119 -7.40 11.23 -1.75
CA SER A 119 -8.70 10.79 -2.26
C SER A 119 -8.68 10.26 -3.70
N MET A 120 -7.64 10.54 -4.50
CA MET A 120 -7.59 10.19 -5.93
C MET A 120 -6.84 8.89 -6.25
N MET A 121 -6.46 8.10 -5.25
CA MET A 121 -5.79 6.81 -5.49
C MET A 121 -6.74 5.80 -6.17
N PRO A 122 -6.31 5.11 -7.23
CA PRO A 122 -7.17 4.17 -7.96
C PRO A 122 -7.50 2.93 -7.13
N ASP A 123 -8.78 2.53 -7.11
CA ASP A 123 -9.21 1.24 -6.56
C ASP A 123 -8.72 0.09 -7.45
N LEU A 124 -7.55 -0.45 -7.12
CA LEU A 124 -6.95 -1.58 -7.84
C LEU A 124 -7.83 -2.83 -7.83
N VAL A 125 -8.63 -3.04 -6.78
CA VAL A 125 -9.55 -4.18 -6.69
C VAL A 125 -10.68 -3.97 -7.69
N GLY A 126 -11.28 -2.78 -7.70
CA GLY A 126 -12.31 -2.40 -8.67
C GLY A 126 -11.85 -2.53 -10.11
N VAL A 127 -10.66 -2.02 -10.45
CA VAL A 127 -10.08 -2.12 -11.81
C VAL A 127 -9.87 -3.59 -12.20
N SER A 128 -9.30 -4.39 -11.31
CA SER A 128 -9.05 -5.81 -11.57
C SER A 128 -10.35 -6.60 -11.72
N LEU A 129 -11.34 -6.33 -10.87
CA LEU A 129 -12.66 -6.96 -10.92
C LEU A 129 -13.39 -6.60 -12.22
N GLN A 130 -13.36 -5.33 -12.62
CA GLN A 130 -14.00 -4.90 -13.86
C GLN A 130 -13.35 -5.53 -15.11
N SER A 131 -12.02 -5.69 -15.09
CA SER A 131 -11.28 -6.42 -16.14
C SER A 131 -11.68 -7.90 -16.20
N LEU A 132 -11.80 -8.55 -15.03
CA LEU A 132 -12.25 -9.94 -14.93
C LEU A 132 -13.69 -10.11 -15.42
N LEU A 133 -14.63 -9.30 -14.93
CA LEU A 133 -16.04 -9.34 -15.34
C LEU A 133 -16.19 -9.12 -16.85
N SER A 134 -15.44 -8.17 -17.41
CA SER A 134 -15.43 -7.92 -18.86
C SER A 134 -14.90 -9.13 -19.65
N ARG A 135 -13.93 -9.86 -19.11
CA ARG A 135 -13.36 -11.05 -19.74
C ARG A 135 -14.27 -12.27 -19.61
N VAL A 136 -14.92 -12.45 -18.46
CA VAL A 136 -15.95 -13.48 -18.24
C VAL A 136 -17.12 -13.25 -19.20
N ALA A 137 -17.65 -12.03 -19.29
CA ALA A 137 -18.74 -11.71 -20.22
C ALA A 137 -18.39 -12.03 -21.69
N LYS A 138 -17.14 -11.77 -22.11
CA LYS A 138 -16.65 -12.14 -23.45
C LYS A 138 -16.59 -13.66 -23.66
N LEU A 139 -16.17 -14.42 -22.64
CA LEU A 139 -16.10 -15.88 -22.70
C LEU A 139 -17.49 -16.53 -22.69
N GLU A 140 -18.40 -16.03 -21.84
CA GLU A 140 -19.79 -16.50 -21.79
C GLU A 140 -20.51 -16.27 -23.13
N ALA A 141 -20.29 -15.11 -23.77
CA ALA A 141 -20.81 -14.83 -25.11
C ALA A 141 -20.27 -15.76 -26.20
N GLN A 142 -19.08 -16.34 -26.00
CA GLN A 142 -18.48 -17.31 -26.94
C GLN A 142 -18.90 -18.76 -26.65
N ALA A 143 -19.33 -19.06 -25.43
CA ALA A 143 -19.59 -20.42 -24.98
C ALA A 143 -21.07 -20.87 -25.13
N ASP A 144 -21.95 -20.02 -25.66
CA ASP A 144 -23.40 -20.27 -25.86
C ASP A 144 -24.06 -20.96 -24.65
N THR A 145 -23.59 -20.61 -23.45
CA THR A 145 -24.00 -21.25 -22.19
C THR A 145 -25.18 -20.48 -21.62
N PRO A 146 -26.37 -21.10 -21.42
CA PRO A 146 -27.51 -20.40 -20.84
C PRO A 146 -27.18 -19.91 -19.42
N GLN A 147 -27.36 -18.61 -19.17
CA GLN A 147 -27.22 -18.01 -17.84
C GLN A 147 -28.22 -18.64 -16.88
N THR A 148 -27.73 -19.50 -15.99
CA THR A 148 -28.55 -20.26 -15.02
C THR A 148 -28.32 -19.83 -13.56
N GLY A 149 -27.62 -18.72 -13.32
CA GLY A 149 -27.31 -18.22 -11.98
C GLY A 149 -27.85 -16.82 -11.71
N ARG A 150 -28.34 -16.58 -10.49
CA ARG A 150 -28.75 -15.26 -9.96
C ARG A 150 -27.59 -14.26 -10.14
N VAL A 151 -27.76 -13.32 -11.06
CA VAL A 151 -26.76 -12.26 -11.32
C VAL A 151 -26.82 -11.26 -10.19
N ILE A 152 -25.79 -11.21 -9.34
CA ILE A 152 -25.60 -10.14 -8.37
C ILE A 152 -25.26 -8.89 -9.19
N ARG A 153 -26.15 -7.90 -9.16
CA ARG A 153 -25.96 -6.65 -9.91
C ARG A 153 -25.10 -5.71 -9.06
N PRO A 154 -24.17 -4.95 -9.66
CA PRO A 154 -23.49 -3.88 -8.94
C PRO A 154 -24.53 -2.86 -8.45
N PRO A 155 -24.32 -2.27 -7.27
CA PRO A 155 -25.30 -1.39 -6.64
C PRO A 155 -25.50 -0.12 -7.46
N GLU A 156 -26.75 0.30 -7.63
CA GLU A 156 -27.04 1.63 -8.16
C GLU A 156 -26.56 2.69 -7.15
N ALA A 157 -25.72 3.63 -7.62
CA ALA A 157 -25.14 4.68 -6.79
C ALA A 157 -24.35 4.21 -5.54
N GLY A 158 -23.86 2.96 -5.53
CA GLY A 158 -23.06 2.43 -4.42
C GLY A 158 -23.87 1.94 -3.20
N VAL A 159 -25.20 1.88 -3.29
CA VAL A 159 -26.07 1.37 -2.22
C VAL A 159 -26.52 -0.05 -2.52
N TRP A 160 -26.17 -0.99 -1.63
CA TRP A 160 -26.64 -2.39 -1.70
C TRP A 160 -27.99 -2.55 -1.01
N HIS A 161 -28.87 -3.38 -1.55
CA HIS A 161 -30.19 -3.65 -0.97
C HIS A 161 -30.24 -5.03 -0.30
N GLY A 162 -31.08 -5.19 0.73
CA GLY A 162 -31.15 -6.43 1.52
C GLY A 162 -31.52 -7.69 0.72
N GLU A 163 -32.14 -7.52 -0.45
CA GLU A 163 -32.43 -8.61 -1.39
C GLU A 163 -31.17 -9.18 -2.06
N ASP A 164 -30.05 -8.45 -2.06
CA ASP A 164 -28.75 -8.87 -2.62
C ASP A 164 -28.01 -9.89 -1.72
N PHE A 165 -28.43 -10.01 -0.45
CA PHE A 165 -27.79 -10.85 0.56
C PHE A 165 -28.65 -12.02 1.07
N SER A 166 -29.84 -12.21 0.49
CA SER A 166 -30.74 -13.29 0.90
C SER A 166 -30.36 -14.60 0.21
N ILE A 167 -29.88 -15.57 1.00
CA ILE A 167 -29.52 -16.95 0.62
C ILE A 167 -30.74 -17.67 0.04
#